data_AF-A0A4Q3RNG7-F1
#
_entry.id   AF-A0A4Q3RNG7-F1
#
_cell.length_a   1.000
_cell.length_b   1.000
_cell.length_c   1.000
_cell.angle_alpha   90.00
_cell.angle_beta   90.00
_cell.angle_gamma   90.00
#
_symmetry.space_group_name_H-M   'P 1'
#
loop_
_entity.id
_entity.type
_entity.pdbx_description
1 polymer ?
#
loop_
_entity_poly.entity_id
_entity_poly.type
_entity_poly.pdbx_seq_one_letter_code
_entity_poly.pdbx_strand_id
1 'polypeptide(L)'
;MACSFLTSCNSDFVQKERGYFRIDLPQKKYQVFDRPGFPYTFEYPVYGNIVQDSLFFDQQAENPYWINIDFPQFDGRLHLSYKEIGKHKFDSLVNDAFTMSYKQHTSRASGIQSQPFETPNGVRGVYFTLKG
;
A
#
# COMPACT_ATOMS: atom_id res chain seq x y z
N MET A 1 -36.78 -44.98 36.37
CA MET A 1 -36.85 -44.24 35.09
C MET A 1 -36.41 -42.82 35.39
N ALA A 2 -35.14 -42.49 35.17
CA ALA A 2 -34.54 -41.22 35.58
C ALA A 2 -34.26 -40.36 34.34
N CYS A 3 -34.93 -39.21 34.25
CA CYS A 3 -34.73 -38.23 33.18
C CYS A 3 -33.55 -37.34 33.54
N SER A 4 -32.45 -37.43 32.79
CA SER A 4 -31.32 -36.50 32.89
C SER A 4 -31.57 -35.31 31.97
N PHE A 5 -31.66 -34.10 32.55
CA PHE A 5 -31.75 -32.84 31.80
C PHE A 5 -30.34 -32.39 31.39
N LEU A 6 -30.08 -32.34 30.08
CA LEU A 6 -28.87 -31.73 29.51
C LEU A 6 -29.15 -30.24 29.28
N THR A 7 -28.63 -29.36 30.13
CA THR A 7 -28.64 -27.91 29.89
C THR A 7 -27.36 -27.53 29.13
N SER A 8 -27.51 -27.04 27.90
CA SER A 8 -26.42 -26.47 27.11
C SER A 8 -26.43 -24.95 27.26
N CYS A 9 -25.27 -24.35 27.54
CA CYS A 9 -25.09 -22.91 27.57
C CYS A 9 -24.66 -22.44 26.17
N ASN A 10 -25.62 -22.06 25.33
CA ASN A 10 -25.36 -21.50 24.01
C ASN A 10 -25.29 -19.98 24.15
N SER A 11 -24.17 -19.46 24.62
CA SER A 11 -23.94 -18.01 24.65
C SER A 11 -23.63 -17.55 23.22
N ASP A 12 -24.36 -16.54 22.75
CA ASP A 12 -24.08 -15.90 21.46
C ASP A 12 -22.61 -15.46 21.41
N PHE A 13 -21.91 -15.90 20.36
CA PHE A 13 -20.53 -15.51 20.12
C PHE A 13 -20.49 -14.02 19.76
N VAL A 14 -20.17 -13.16 20.73
CA VAL A 14 -19.90 -11.75 20.45
C VAL A 14 -18.57 -11.68 19.70
N GLN A 15 -18.62 -11.29 18.42
CA GLN A 15 -17.41 -11.05 17.65
C GLN A 15 -16.57 -9.98 18.36
N LYS A 16 -15.36 -10.36 18.77
CA LYS A 16 -14.40 -9.44 19.36
C LYS A 16 -14.12 -8.33 18.36
N GLU A 17 -14.31 -7.07 18.78
CA GLU A 17 -13.96 -5.93 17.94
C GLU A 17 -12.50 -6.06 17.49
N ARG A 18 -12.27 -5.87 16.18
CA ARG A 18 -10.91 -5.93 15.64
C ARG A 18 -10.10 -4.82 16.33
N GLY A 19 -9.10 -5.22 17.11
CA GLY A 19 -8.17 -4.28 17.70
C GLY A 19 -7.47 -3.52 16.57
N TYR A 20 -7.51 -2.19 16.63
CA TYR A 20 -6.70 -1.36 15.76
C TYR A 20 -5.22 -1.64 16.04
N PHE A 21 -4.39 -1.60 15.00
CA PHE A 21 -2.95 -1.67 15.19
C PHE A 21 -2.51 -0.48 16.05
N ARG A 22 -1.92 -0.77 17.21
CA ARG A 22 -1.26 0.25 18.03
C ARG A 22 0.13 0.51 17.45
N ILE A 23 0.17 1.36 16.43
CA ILE A 23 1.42 1.81 15.80
C ILE A 23 1.72 3.21 16.34
N ASP A 24 2.80 3.34 17.09
CA ASP A 24 3.30 4.64 17.52
C ASP A 24 4.02 5.30 16.34
N LEU A 25 3.30 6.18 15.65
CA LEU A 25 3.85 6.96 14.54
C LEU A 25 4.71 8.10 15.10
N PRO A 26 5.96 8.28 14.64
CA PRO A 26 6.80 9.40 15.03
C PRO A 26 6.20 10.72 14.54
N GLN A 27 6.75 11.83 15.02
CA GLN A 27 6.32 13.16 14.58
C GLN A 27 6.41 13.28 13.05
N LYS A 28 5.32 13.75 12.45
CA LYS A 28 5.21 14.02 11.00
C LYS A 28 6.13 15.19 10.63
N LYS A 29 7.38 14.87 10.31
CA LYS A 29 8.37 15.79 9.76
C LYS A 29 8.73 15.31 8.37
N TYR A 30 8.77 16.23 7.43
CA TYR A 30 9.04 15.96 6.03
C TYR A 30 10.35 16.62 5.61
N GLN A 31 11.02 15.99 4.65
CA GLN A 31 12.16 16.55 3.95
C GLN A 31 11.95 16.43 2.45
N VAL A 32 12.55 17.37 1.71
CA VAL A 32 12.43 17.41 0.25
C VAL A 32 13.46 16.48 -0.37
N PHE A 33 13.00 15.61 -1.27
CA PHE A 33 13.87 14.91 -2.19
C PHE A 33 14.16 15.82 -3.39
N ASP A 34 15.41 16.28 -3.47
CA ASP A 34 15.94 17.04 -4.59
C ASP A 34 17.39 16.58 -4.85
N ARG A 35 17.53 15.56 -5.70
CA ARG A 35 18.84 15.01 -6.09
C ARG A 35 19.13 15.34 -7.56
N PRO A 36 20.34 15.82 -7.88
CA PRO A 36 20.73 16.07 -9.26
C PRO A 36 20.67 14.77 -10.07
N GLY A 37 20.00 14.82 -11.22
CA GLY A 37 19.80 13.66 -12.08
C GLY A 37 18.41 13.02 -11.99
N PHE A 38 17.51 13.47 -11.10
CA PHE A 38 16.12 13.02 -11.08
C PHE A 38 15.19 14.08 -11.69
N PRO A 39 14.21 13.70 -12.53
CA PRO A 39 13.27 14.64 -13.16
C PRO A 39 12.08 15.02 -12.25
N TYR A 40 12.14 14.70 -10.96
CA TYR A 40 11.04 14.92 -10.02
C TYR A 40 11.56 15.28 -8.62
N THR A 41 10.72 16.02 -7.89
CA THR A 41 10.96 16.41 -6.49
C THR A 41 9.69 16.15 -5.68
N PHE A 42 9.82 15.59 -4.49
CA PHE A 42 8.68 15.30 -3.62
C PHE A 42 9.09 15.35 -2.15
N GLU A 43 8.11 15.50 -1.26
CA GLU A 43 8.33 15.47 0.18
C GLU A 43 8.14 14.06 0.72
N TYR A 44 9.03 13.63 1.60
CA TYR A 44 8.94 12.35 2.27
C TYR A 44 9.29 12.45 3.76
N PRO A 45 8.80 11.53 4.60
CA PRO A 45 9.05 11.61 6.03
C PRO A 45 10.53 11.45 6.37
N VAL A 46 11.03 12.20 7.36
CA VAL A 46 12.45 12.18 7.79
C VAL A 46 12.94 10.82 8.29
N TYR A 47 12.02 9.94 8.68
CA TYR A 47 12.31 8.57 9.13
C TYR A 47 12.33 7.55 7.97
N GLY A 48 12.16 8.00 6.72
CA GLY A 48 12.30 7.18 5.53
C GLY A 48 13.69 7.30 4.92
N ASN A 49 14.25 6.18 4.48
CA ASN A 49 15.54 6.12 3.81
C ASN A 49 15.34 5.86 2.33
N ILE A 50 15.84 6.76 1.48
CA ILE A 50 15.76 6.57 0.03
C ILE A 50 16.90 5.68 -0.44
N VAL A 51 16.53 4.51 -0.95
CA VAL A 51 17.42 3.51 -1.54
C VAL A 51 17.20 3.50 -3.05
N GLN A 52 18.24 3.74 -3.82
CA GLN A 52 18.18 3.58 -5.28
C GLN A 52 18.68 2.18 -5.60
N ASP A 53 17.76 1.25 -5.81
CA ASP A 53 18.13 -0.08 -6.29
C ASP A 53 18.45 0.01 -7.78
N SER A 54 19.74 -0.14 -8.13
CA SER A 54 20.19 -0.29 -9.51
C SER A 54 19.85 -1.67 -10.11
N LEU A 55 19.42 -2.60 -9.25
CA LEU A 55 19.07 -3.98 -9.58
C LEU A 55 17.59 -4.20 -9.31
N PHE A 56 16.81 -4.34 -10.38
CA PHE A 56 15.44 -4.84 -10.28
C PHE A 56 15.50 -6.34 -10.56
N PHE A 57 15.39 -7.18 -9.52
CA PHE A 57 15.56 -8.65 -9.63
C PHE A 57 16.86 -9.06 -10.36
N ASP A 58 18.02 -8.55 -9.91
CA ASP A 58 19.35 -8.85 -10.49
C ASP A 58 19.54 -8.44 -11.96
N GLN A 59 18.61 -7.69 -12.54
CA GLN A 59 18.73 -7.09 -13.87
C GLN A 59 18.86 -5.57 -13.77
N GLN A 60 19.62 -4.98 -14.70
CA GLN A 60 19.81 -3.53 -14.78
C GLN A 60 18.43 -2.87 -14.82
N ALA A 61 18.13 -2.03 -13.82
CA ALA A 61 16.85 -1.35 -13.75
C ALA A 61 16.61 -0.60 -15.08
N GLU A 62 15.51 -0.94 -15.76
CA GLU A 62 15.15 -0.36 -17.06
C GLU A 62 15.07 1.18 -17.01
N ASN A 63 14.88 1.72 -15.80
CA ASN A 63 14.82 3.14 -15.55
C ASN A 63 15.71 3.53 -14.35
N PRO A 64 16.71 4.43 -14.53
CA PRO A 64 17.59 4.86 -13.44
C PRO A 64 16.86 5.68 -12.37
N TYR A 65 15.63 6.13 -12.65
CA TYR A 65 14.86 7.01 -11.76
C TYR A 65 13.95 6.25 -10.78
N TRP A 66 14.00 4.92 -10.74
CA TRP A 66 13.27 4.14 -9.75
C TRP A 66 13.97 4.20 -8.39
N ILE A 67 13.18 4.44 -7.35
CA ILE A 67 13.69 4.55 -5.99
C ILE A 67 12.75 3.79 -5.05
N ASN A 68 13.32 3.28 -3.98
CA ASN A 68 12.59 2.69 -2.87
C ASN A 68 12.75 3.59 -1.65
N ILE A 69 11.70 3.69 -0.83
CA ILE A 69 11.76 4.35 0.47
C ILE A 69 11.56 3.28 1.53
N ASP A 70 12.63 3.00 2.26
CA ASP A 70 12.62 2.05 3.36
C ASP A 70 12.27 2.79 4.66
N PHE A 71 11.35 2.19 5.40
CA PHE A 71 10.94 2.62 6.73
C PHE A 71 11.30 1.52 7.75
N PRO A 72 12.57 1.46 8.22
CA PRO A 72 13.05 0.38 9.07
C PRO A 72 12.26 0.21 10.37
N GLN A 73 11.74 1.30 10.93
CA GLN A 73 10.92 1.28 12.13
C GLN A 73 9.62 0.49 11.96
N PHE A 74 9.10 0.41 10.73
CA PHE A 74 7.82 -0.23 10.43
C PHE A 74 7.99 -1.52 9.63
N ASP A 75 9.23 -1.96 9.39
CA ASP A 75 9.55 -3.04 8.45
C ASP A 75 8.82 -2.87 7.10
N GLY A 76 8.73 -1.61 6.67
CA GLY A 76 7.93 -1.19 5.52
C GLY A 76 8.81 -0.70 4.40
N ARG A 77 8.50 -1.09 3.17
CA ARG A 77 9.17 -0.60 1.96
C ARG A 77 8.15 -0.05 0.99
N LEU A 78 8.38 1.18 0.55
CA LEU A 78 7.60 1.82 -0.50
C LEU A 78 8.40 1.77 -1.80
N HIS A 79 7.82 1.16 -2.83
CA HIS A 79 8.43 1.08 -4.16
C HIS A 79 7.90 2.20 -5.05
N LEU A 80 8.80 3.03 -5.59
CA LEU A 80 8.44 4.12 -6.49
C LEU A 80 9.00 3.85 -7.89
N SER A 81 8.09 3.69 -8.83
CA SER A 81 8.41 3.53 -10.25
C SER A 81 8.03 4.80 -11.01
N TYR A 82 8.98 5.35 -11.74
CA TYR A 82 8.80 6.49 -12.64
C TYR A 82 8.60 5.99 -14.07
N LYS A 83 7.55 6.48 -14.75
CA LYS A 83 7.26 6.19 -16.16
C LYS A 83 6.81 7.46 -16.85
N GLU A 84 7.39 7.75 -18.01
CA GLU A 84 7.06 8.94 -18.80
C GLU A 84 5.72 8.76 -19.52
N ILE A 85 4.85 9.78 -19.45
CA ILE A 85 3.56 9.81 -20.13
C ILE A 85 3.77 10.40 -21.53
N GLY A 86 3.31 9.71 -22.57
CA GLY A 86 3.51 10.11 -23.96
C GLY A 86 3.94 8.92 -24.81
N LYS A 87 5.15 8.39 -24.55
CA LYS A 87 5.60 7.11 -25.12
C LYS A 87 4.73 5.93 -24.65
N HIS A 88 4.21 6.02 -23.43
CA HIS A 88 3.25 5.08 -22.87
C HIS A 88 1.85 5.72 -22.80
N LYS A 89 0.82 4.93 -23.16
CA LYS A 89 -0.57 5.37 -23.01
C LYS A 89 -0.93 5.43 -21.53
N PHE A 90 -1.42 6.59 -21.08
CA PHE A 90 -1.83 6.81 -19.70
C PHE A 90 -2.81 5.73 -19.19
N ASP A 91 -3.84 5.42 -19.97
CA ASP A 91 -4.85 4.42 -19.60
C ASP A 91 -4.24 3.02 -19.39
N SER A 92 -3.23 2.66 -20.19
CA SER A 92 -2.52 1.39 -20.04
C SER A 92 -1.70 1.38 -18.75
N LEU A 93 -1.00 2.47 -18.44
CA LEU A 93 -0.22 2.57 -17.21
C LEU A 93 -1.10 2.49 -15.97
N VAL A 94 -2.27 3.15 -16.00
CA VAL A 94 -3.27 3.08 -14.93
C VAL A 94 -3.80 1.65 -14.78
N ASN A 95 -4.12 0.99 -15.89
CA ASN A 95 -4.61 -0.39 -15.87
C ASN A 95 -3.55 -1.40 -15.41
N ASP A 96 -2.28 -1.19 -15.77
CA ASP A 96 -1.16 -2.03 -15.33
C ASP A 96 -0.88 -1.85 -13.83
N ALA A 97 -0.86 -0.60 -13.34
CA ALA A 97 -0.73 -0.32 -11.91
C ALA A 97 -1.89 -0.90 -11.10
N PHE A 98 -3.10 -0.78 -11.64
CA PHE A 98 -4.29 -1.43 -11.09
C PHE A 98 -4.12 -2.95 -11.10
N THR A 99 -3.75 -3.56 -12.22
CA THR A 99 -3.58 -5.00 -12.37
C THR A 99 -2.53 -5.57 -11.41
N MET A 100 -1.39 -4.90 -11.22
CA MET A 100 -0.35 -5.30 -10.28
C MET A 100 -0.86 -5.28 -8.82
N SER A 101 -1.51 -4.19 -8.41
CA SER A 101 -2.01 -4.02 -7.04
C SER A 101 -3.27 -4.84 -6.76
N TYR A 102 -4.07 -5.12 -7.78
CA TYR A 102 -5.35 -5.82 -7.68
C TYR A 102 -5.18 -7.32 -7.90
N LYS A 103 -4.75 -7.76 -9.09
CA LYS A 103 -4.81 -9.19 -9.45
C LYS A 103 -3.93 -10.10 -8.59
N GLN A 104 -2.79 -9.62 -8.11
CA GLN A 104 -1.92 -10.43 -7.25
C GLN A 104 -2.46 -10.61 -5.83
N HIS A 105 -3.31 -9.70 -5.34
CA HIS A 105 -3.85 -9.75 -3.98
C HIS A 105 -5.29 -10.30 -3.91
N THR A 106 -6.03 -10.34 -5.03
CA THR A 106 -7.40 -10.88 -5.07
C THR A 106 -7.48 -12.41 -5.08
N SER A 107 -6.37 -13.12 -5.30
CA SER A 107 -6.33 -14.59 -5.19
C SER A 107 -6.70 -15.09 -3.78
N ARG A 108 -6.55 -14.25 -2.74
CA ARG A 108 -6.77 -14.61 -1.33
C ARG A 108 -7.75 -13.69 -0.59
N ALA A 109 -8.22 -12.61 -1.21
CA ALA A 109 -9.08 -11.62 -0.56
C ALA A 109 -10.57 -11.96 -0.76
N SER A 110 -11.31 -12.07 0.34
CA SER A 110 -12.71 -12.47 0.40
C SER A 110 -13.70 -11.32 0.18
N GLY A 111 -13.21 -10.08 0.02
CA GLY A 111 -14.02 -8.93 -0.39
C GLY A 111 -13.20 -7.71 -0.75
N ILE A 112 -13.54 -7.07 -1.87
CA ILE A 112 -12.88 -5.86 -2.38
C ILE A 112 -13.89 -4.72 -2.35
N GLN A 113 -13.56 -3.65 -1.63
CA GLN A 113 -14.30 -2.39 -1.69
C GLN A 113 -13.41 -1.31 -2.30
N SER A 114 -13.78 -0.87 -3.50
CA SER A 114 -13.19 0.31 -4.14
C SER A 114 -13.89 1.56 -3.63
N GLN A 115 -13.11 2.54 -3.17
CA GLN A 115 -13.61 3.86 -2.83
C GLN A 115 -12.89 4.90 -3.70
N PRO A 116 -13.61 5.60 -4.60
CA PRO A 116 -13.05 6.75 -5.28
C PRO A 116 -12.82 7.87 -4.26
N PHE A 117 -11.71 8.59 -4.39
CA PHE A 117 -11.45 9.79 -3.60
C PHE A 117 -11.06 10.95 -4.51
N GLU A 118 -11.48 12.14 -4.13
CA GLU A 118 -11.12 13.39 -4.78
C GLU A 118 -10.46 14.31 -3.75
N THR A 119 -9.30 14.85 -4.10
CA THR A 119 -8.63 15.86 -3.28
C THR A 119 -9.19 17.25 -3.61
N PRO A 120 -9.10 18.23 -2.69
CA PRO A 120 -9.49 19.62 -2.96
C PRO A 120 -8.76 20.25 -4.17
N ASN A 121 -7.60 19.69 -4.55
CA ASN A 121 -6.79 20.13 -5.67
C ASN A 121 -7.21 19.49 -7.02
N GLY A 122 -8.35 18.79 -7.06
CA GLY A 122 -8.87 18.15 -8.28
C GLY A 122 -8.17 16.85 -8.68
N VAL A 123 -7.25 16.33 -7.85
CA VAL A 123 -6.63 15.02 -8.07
C VAL A 123 -7.62 13.93 -7.68
N ARG A 124 -7.91 13.03 -8.61
CA ARG A 124 -8.82 11.90 -8.44
C ARG A 124 -8.04 10.60 -8.36
N GLY A 125 -8.43 9.70 -7.46
CA GLY A 125 -7.82 8.39 -7.31
C GLY A 125 -8.82 7.36 -6.80
N VAL A 126 -8.40 6.10 -6.76
CA VAL A 126 -9.20 5.01 -6.20
C VAL A 126 -8.38 4.30 -5.13
N TYR A 127 -8.96 4.17 -3.94
CA TYR A 127 -8.40 3.39 -2.84
C TYR A 127 -9.05 2.01 -2.81
N PHE A 128 -8.25 0.97 -2.69
CA PHE A 128 -8.74 -0.41 -2.57
C PHE A 128 -8.44 -0.91 -1.16
N THR A 129 -9.50 -1.20 -0.40
CA THR A 129 -9.34 -1.95 0.85
C THR A 129 -9.45 -3.43 0.52
N LEU A 130 -8.35 -4.16 0.66
CA LEU A 130 -8.31 -5.60 0.52
C LEU A 130 -8.62 -6.23 1.89
N LYS A 131 -9.71 -6.99 1.99
CA LYS A 131 -10.01 -7.81 3.17
C LYS A 131 -9.69 -9.27 2.88
N GLY A 132 -8.81 -9.85 3.68
CA GLY A 132 -8.55 -11.30 3.79
C GLY A 132 -9.21 -11.86 5.04
#